data_AF-A0A7C6D2K5-F1
#
_entry.id   AF-A0A7C6D2K5-F1
#
_cell.length_a   1.000
_cell.length_b   1.000
_cell.length_c   1.000
_cell.angle_alpha   90.00
_cell.angle_beta   90.00
_cell.angle_gamma   90.00
#
_symmetry.space_group_name_H-M   'P 1'
#
loop_
_entity.id
_entity.type
_entity.pdbx_description
1 polymer ?
#
loop_
_entity_poly.entity_id
_entity_poly.type
_entity_poly.pdbx_seq_one_letter_code
_entity_poly.pdbx_strand_id
1 'polypeptide(L)'
;MAISMVRARTISMVLGGALLIACGVLMILNDTLEGILWLEVLLGLGLFGGGLFEFLGMRKPLKDERTERIGTRAATYSWYSLLVLVSFFAMVFGFGGGDKMTMSQAVGVLLIAMVVSILGFNWYLGRRGDVE
;
A
#
# COMPACT_ATOMS: atom_id res chain seq x y z
N MET A 1 -3.28 -17.47 22.22
CA MET A 1 -1.98 -17.25 21.54
C MET A 1 -2.13 -16.82 20.08
N ALA A 2 -3.04 -17.41 19.28
CA ALA A 2 -3.23 -16.99 17.88
C ALA A 2 -3.76 -15.55 17.72
N ILE A 3 -4.71 -15.12 18.57
CA ILE A 3 -5.33 -13.78 18.51
C ILE A 3 -4.32 -12.65 18.80
N SER A 4 -3.36 -12.87 19.71
CA SER A 4 -2.32 -11.87 20.03
C SER A 4 -1.31 -11.69 18.89
N MET A 5 -1.00 -12.76 18.14
CA MET A 5 -0.12 -12.67 16.97
C MET A 5 -0.76 -11.92 15.81
N VAL A 6 -2.04 -12.16 15.54
CA VAL A 6 -2.80 -11.43 14.52
C VAL A 6 -2.83 -9.94 14.86
N ARG A 7 -3.14 -9.60 16.11
CA ARG A 7 -3.17 -8.19 16.55
C ARG A 7 -1.81 -7.51 16.40
N ALA A 8 -0.72 -8.20 16.74
CA ALA A 8 0.64 -7.68 16.54
C ALA A 8 0.96 -7.44 15.06
N ARG A 9 0.52 -8.33 14.16
CA ARG A 9 0.73 -8.19 12.72
C ARG A 9 -0.14 -7.11 12.09
N THR A 10 -1.36 -6.91 12.57
CA THR A 10 -2.18 -5.75 12.18
C THR A 10 -1.53 -4.45 12.62
N ILE A 11 -0.99 -4.38 13.85
CA ILE A 11 -0.26 -3.21 14.34
C ILE A 11 0.99 -2.96 13.48
N SER A 12 1.76 -4.01 13.19
CA SER A 12 2.91 -3.95 12.27
C SER A 12 2.49 -3.37 10.92
N MET A 13 1.38 -3.84 10.36
CA MET A 13 0.91 -3.36 9.06
C MET A 13 0.51 -1.88 9.10
N VAL A 14 -0.22 -1.45 10.13
CA VAL A 14 -0.61 -0.04 10.28
C VAL A 14 0.61 0.87 10.45
N LEU A 15 1.58 0.45 11.27
CA LEU A 15 2.84 1.18 11.47
C LEU A 15 3.64 1.25 10.16
N GLY A 16 3.77 0.13 9.45
CA GLY A 16 4.44 0.07 8.15
C GLY A 16 3.76 0.97 7.12
N GLY A 17 2.42 0.97 7.05
CA GLY A 17 1.65 1.83 6.16
C GLY A 17 1.82 3.31 6.49
N ALA A 18 1.82 3.68 7.77
CA ALA A 18 2.06 5.05 8.21
C ALA A 18 3.48 5.53 7.86
N LEU A 19 4.49 4.68 8.07
CA LEU A 19 5.88 4.94 7.66
C LEU A 19 5.97 5.15 6.13
N LEU A 20 5.36 4.28 5.34
CA LEU A 20 5.37 4.41 3.88
C LEU A 20 4.70 5.70 3.38
N ILE A 21 3.62 6.13 4.03
CA ILE A 21 2.97 7.41 3.72
C ILE A 21 3.88 8.59 4.09
N ALA A 22 4.44 8.58 5.31
CA ALA A 22 5.34 9.64 5.77
C ALA A 22 6.57 9.76 4.87
N CYS A 23 7.22 8.63 4.59
CA CYS A 23 8.35 8.54 3.67
C CYS A 23 7.97 9.03 2.27
N GLY A 24 6.82 8.60 1.75
CA GLY A 24 6.35 9.05 0.43
C GLY A 24 6.13 10.57 0.36
N VAL A 25 5.62 11.19 1.43
CA VAL A 25 5.50 12.65 1.52
C VAL A 25 6.87 13.32 1.51
N LEU A 26 7.82 12.83 2.32
CA LEU A 26 9.19 13.37 2.36
C LEU A 26 9.91 13.25 1.00
N MET A 27 9.74 12.12 0.31
CA MET A 27 10.28 11.92 -1.03
C MET A 27 9.67 12.88 -2.07
N ILE A 28 8.38 13.21 -1.94
CA ILE A 28 7.72 14.20 -2.81
C ILE A 28 8.26 15.61 -2.54
N LEU A 29 8.49 15.95 -1.27
CA LEU A 29 9.06 17.22 -0.84
C LEU A 29 10.57 17.35 -1.16
N ASN A 30 11.17 16.31 -1.75
CA ASN A 30 12.55 16.28 -2.22
C ASN A 30 13.57 16.55 -1.09
N ASP A 31 13.34 15.92 0.06
CA ASP A 31 14.24 16.01 1.22
C ASP A 31 15.61 15.35 0.93
N THR A 32 16.68 15.89 1.53
CA THR A 32 18.08 15.49 1.33
C THR A 32 18.50 14.20 2.07
N LEU A 33 17.55 13.57 2.77
CA LEU A 33 17.76 12.34 3.55
C LEU A 33 17.81 11.08 2.68
N GLU A 34 18.22 11.17 1.40
CA GLU A 34 18.04 10.12 0.38
C GLU A 34 18.33 8.70 0.88
N GLY A 35 19.55 8.45 1.42
CA GLY A 35 19.93 7.12 1.90
C GLY A 35 19.10 6.59 3.07
N ILE A 36 18.67 7.48 3.98
CA ILE A 36 17.85 7.12 5.14
C ILE A 36 16.41 6.82 4.70
N LEU A 37 15.87 7.60 3.76
CA LEU A 37 14.52 7.38 3.22
C LEU A 37 14.40 6.01 2.57
N TRP A 38 15.40 5.58 1.78
CA TRP A 38 15.37 4.25 1.17
C TRP A 38 15.38 3.11 2.20
N LEU A 39 16.10 3.26 3.32
CA LEU A 39 16.05 2.29 4.43
C LEU A 39 14.67 2.27 5.09
N GLU A 40 14.06 3.43 5.27
CA GLU A 40 12.70 3.55 5.80
C GLU A 40 11.67 2.89 4.87
N VAL A 41 11.80 3.05 3.55
CA VAL A 41 10.96 2.34 2.57
C VAL A 41 11.06 0.84 2.75
N LEU A 42 12.27 0.29 2.89
CA LEU A 42 12.48 -1.15 3.08
C LEU A 42 11.82 -1.65 4.38
N LEU A 43 12.01 -0.92 5.49
CA LEU A 43 11.39 -1.24 6.77
C LEU A 43 9.86 -1.15 6.68
N GLY A 44 9.34 -0.08 6.08
CA GLY A 44 7.92 0.16 5.88
C GLY A 44 7.27 -0.94 5.05
N LEU A 45 7.89 -1.35 3.93
CA LEU A 45 7.43 -2.45 3.09
C LEU A 45 7.42 -3.78 3.84
N GLY A 46 8.47 -4.07 4.63
CA GLY A 46 8.55 -5.29 5.44
C GLY A 46 7.44 -5.36 6.49
N LEU A 47 7.22 -4.27 7.22
CA LEU A 47 6.20 -4.17 8.27
C LEU A 47 4.78 -4.18 7.68
N PHE A 48 4.56 -3.46 6.58
CA PHE A 48 3.29 -3.38 5.87
C PHE A 48 2.92 -4.74 5.26
N GLY A 49 3.79 -5.29 4.42
CA GLY A 49 3.57 -6.57 3.75
C GLY A 49 3.48 -7.77 4.70
N GLY A 50 4.24 -7.74 5.82
CA GLY A 50 4.25 -8.82 6.82
C GLY A 50 2.90 -9.04 7.53
N GLY A 51 2.06 -8.01 7.63
CA GLY A 51 0.73 -8.08 8.22
C GLY A 51 -0.44 -7.94 7.24
N LEU A 52 -0.18 -7.54 5.99
CA LEU A 52 -1.21 -7.26 5.00
C LEU A 52 -2.13 -8.46 4.72
N PHE A 53 -1.57 -9.64 4.44
CA PHE A 53 -2.38 -10.83 4.12
C PHE A 53 -3.26 -11.30 5.28
N GLU A 54 -2.83 -11.09 6.52
CA GLU A 54 -3.64 -11.41 7.69
C GLU A 54 -4.75 -10.37 7.91
N PHE A 55 -4.45 -9.09 7.71
CA PHE A 55 -5.45 -8.03 7.75
C PHE A 55 -6.54 -8.22 6.69
N LEU A 56 -6.18 -8.67 5.50
CA LEU A 56 -7.12 -8.98 4.41
C LEU A 56 -7.87 -10.32 4.63
N GLY A 57 -7.66 -11.01 5.76
CA GLY A 57 -8.34 -12.28 6.07
C GLY A 57 -7.93 -13.45 5.18
N MET A 58 -6.82 -13.35 4.44
CA MET A 58 -6.34 -14.40 3.52
C MET A 58 -5.57 -15.52 4.23
N ARG A 59 -5.27 -15.36 5.53
CA ARG A 59 -4.57 -16.35 6.37
C ARG A 59 -5.38 -16.67 7.62
N LYS A 60 -5.30 -17.94 8.06
CA LYS A 60 -5.85 -18.38 9.36
C LYS A 60 -5.17 -17.60 10.51
N PRO A 61 -5.86 -17.29 11.61
CA PRO A 61 -7.20 -17.73 12.02
C PRO A 61 -8.36 -16.85 11.52
N LEU A 62 -8.10 -15.70 10.90
CA LEU A 62 -9.12 -14.76 10.41
C LEU A 62 -9.75 -15.17 9.07
N LYS A 63 -9.53 -16.41 8.64
CA LYS A 63 -9.98 -16.89 7.34
C LYS A 63 -11.49 -17.15 7.39
N ASP A 64 -12.23 -16.10 7.05
CA ASP A 64 -13.66 -16.13 6.74
C ASP A 64 -13.83 -15.90 5.22
N GLU A 65 -14.71 -16.66 4.59
CA GLU A 65 -14.92 -16.65 3.13
C GLU A 65 -15.27 -15.23 2.64
N ARG A 66 -16.10 -14.52 3.40
CA ARG A 66 -16.47 -13.14 3.08
C ARG A 66 -15.26 -12.20 3.13
N THR A 67 -14.48 -12.29 4.20
CA THR A 67 -13.31 -11.41 4.40
C THR A 67 -12.23 -11.69 3.36
N GLU A 68 -12.00 -12.96 3.02
CA GLU A 68 -11.06 -13.38 1.98
C GLU A 68 -11.48 -12.84 0.59
N ARG A 69 -12.77 -12.88 0.24
CA ARG A 69 -13.29 -12.31 -1.01
C ARG A 69 -13.09 -10.80 -1.08
N ILE A 70 -13.43 -10.08 0.00
CA ILE A 70 -13.22 -8.63 0.10
C ILE A 70 -11.74 -8.30 -0.06
N GLY A 71 -10.88 -8.98 0.70
CA GLY A 71 -9.45 -8.75 0.69
C GLY A 71 -8.81 -9.01 -0.67
N THR A 72 -9.23 -10.09 -1.34
CA THR A 72 -8.77 -10.42 -2.69
C THR A 72 -9.20 -9.34 -3.69
N ARG A 73 -10.47 -8.92 -3.68
CA ARG A 73 -10.96 -7.85 -4.57
C ARG A 73 -10.27 -6.52 -4.30
N ALA A 74 -10.07 -6.16 -3.04
CA ALA A 74 -9.34 -4.95 -2.65
C ALA A 74 -7.90 -4.97 -3.19
N ALA A 75 -7.20 -6.09 -3.04
CA ALA A 75 -5.86 -6.27 -3.60
C ALA A 75 -5.87 -6.15 -5.12
N THR A 76 -6.80 -6.81 -5.81
CA THR A 76 -6.96 -6.73 -7.26
C THR A 76 -7.17 -5.29 -7.73
N TYR A 77 -8.12 -4.55 -7.15
CA TYR A 77 -8.38 -3.16 -7.53
C TYR A 77 -7.22 -2.21 -7.18
N SER A 78 -6.52 -2.43 -6.06
CA SER A 78 -5.30 -1.66 -5.74
C SER A 78 -4.22 -1.87 -6.79
N TRP A 79 -4.06 -3.10 -7.30
CA TRP A 79 -3.07 -3.40 -8.33
C TRP A 79 -3.41 -2.74 -9.66
N TYR A 80 -4.68 -2.81 -10.08
CA TYR A 80 -5.14 -2.08 -11.26
C TYR A 80 -4.94 -0.56 -11.13
N SER A 81 -5.20 -0.01 -9.94
CA SER A 81 -5.00 1.42 -9.68
C SER A 81 -3.52 1.82 -9.80
N LEU A 82 -2.61 0.99 -9.29
CA LEU A 82 -1.17 1.19 -9.46
C LEU A 82 -0.73 1.08 -10.92
N LEU A 83 -1.25 0.12 -11.67
CA LEU A 83 -0.95 -0.02 -13.10
C LEU A 83 -1.37 1.23 -13.88
N VAL A 84 -2.59 1.73 -13.63
CA VAL A 84 -3.08 2.97 -14.25
C VAL A 84 -2.17 4.15 -13.88
N LEU A 85 -1.77 4.27 -12.61
CA LEU A 85 -0.89 5.34 -12.15
C LEU A 85 0.51 5.26 -12.80
N VAL A 86 1.10 4.06 -12.91
CA VAL A 86 2.39 3.86 -13.57
C VAL A 86 2.29 4.16 -15.06
N SER A 87 1.21 3.75 -15.72
CA SER A 87 0.96 4.12 -17.13
C SER A 87 0.82 5.63 -17.30
N PHE A 88 0.14 6.31 -16.37
CA PHE A 88 0.04 7.76 -16.36
C PHE A 88 1.42 8.42 -16.19
N PHE A 89 2.25 7.94 -15.26
CA PHE A 89 3.62 8.44 -15.10
C PHE A 89 4.46 8.24 -16.35
N ALA A 90 4.38 7.06 -16.96
CA ALA A 90 5.10 6.76 -18.19
C ALA A 90 4.66 7.68 -19.34
N MET A 91 3.37 8.01 -19.44
CA MET A 91 2.86 8.93 -20.46
C MET A 91 3.30 10.38 -20.22
N VAL A 92 3.16 10.87 -18.98
CA VAL A 92 3.34 12.29 -18.63
C VAL A 92 4.79 12.68 -18.36
N PHE A 93 5.56 11.79 -17.71
CA PHE A 93 6.95 12.08 -17.29
C PHE A 93 8.00 11.24 -18.05
N GLY A 94 7.58 10.25 -18.82
CA GLY A 94 8.46 9.33 -19.53
C GLY A 94 8.48 9.54 -21.05
N PHE A 95 7.61 8.82 -21.76
CA PHE A 95 7.64 8.65 -23.22
C PHE A 95 7.02 9.81 -24.01
N GLY A 96 6.20 10.67 -23.39
CA GLY A 96 5.36 11.64 -24.12
C GLY A 96 5.29 13.05 -23.55
N GLY A 97 5.79 13.32 -22.35
CA GLY A 97 5.72 14.65 -21.73
C GLY A 97 7.08 15.22 -21.37
N GLY A 98 7.20 16.55 -21.45
CA GLY A 98 8.43 17.29 -21.19
C GLY A 98 8.72 17.55 -19.70
N ASP A 99 7.81 17.16 -18.81
CA ASP A 99 7.95 17.37 -17.37
C ASP A 99 8.87 16.33 -16.75
N LYS A 100 9.79 16.79 -15.90
CA LYS A 100 10.76 15.94 -15.22
C LYS A 100 10.30 15.69 -13.79
N MET A 101 9.86 14.47 -13.50
CA MET A 101 9.64 13.99 -12.15
C MET A 101 10.91 13.27 -11.66
N THR A 102 11.36 13.55 -10.43
CA THR A 102 12.50 12.81 -9.88
C THR A 102 12.09 11.38 -9.52
N MET A 103 13.06 10.46 -9.51
CA MET A 103 12.81 9.07 -9.11
C MET A 103 12.21 9.00 -7.70
N SER A 104 12.73 9.81 -6.76
CA SER A 104 12.22 9.88 -5.39
C SER A 104 10.76 10.30 -5.35
N GLN A 105 10.41 11.38 -6.08
CA GLN A 105 9.02 11.83 -6.18
C GLN A 105 8.10 10.73 -6.73
N ALA A 106 8.53 10.05 -7.81
CA ALA A 106 7.74 8.99 -8.43
C ALA A 106 7.49 7.84 -7.46
N VAL A 107 8.53 7.38 -6.77
CA VAL A 107 8.40 6.33 -5.74
C VAL A 107 7.51 6.80 -4.59
N GLY A 108 7.67 8.04 -4.12
CA GLY A 108 6.87 8.57 -3.02
C GLY A 108 5.37 8.57 -3.31
N VAL A 109 4.97 8.97 -4.52
CA VAL A 109 3.56 8.90 -4.94
C VAL A 109 3.09 7.44 -5.05
N LEU A 110 3.89 6.53 -5.59
CA LEU A 110 3.54 5.12 -5.71
C LEU A 110 3.33 4.46 -4.34
N LEU A 111 4.18 4.78 -3.34
CA LEU A 111 4.05 4.25 -1.99
C LEU A 111 2.75 4.70 -1.33
N ILE A 112 2.43 6.00 -1.41
CA ILE A 112 1.18 6.54 -0.89
C ILE A 112 -0.02 5.90 -1.61
N ALA A 113 0.01 5.85 -2.94
CA ALA A 113 -1.06 5.27 -3.74
C ALA A 113 -1.29 3.80 -3.40
N MET A 114 -0.24 3.02 -3.19
CA MET A 114 -0.33 1.61 -2.80
C MET A 114 -1.05 1.45 -1.45
N VAL A 115 -0.62 2.19 -0.41
CA VAL A 115 -1.21 2.09 0.93
C VAL A 115 -2.66 2.59 0.92
N VAL A 116 -2.91 3.75 0.33
CA VAL A 116 -4.24 4.38 0.31
C VAL A 116 -5.22 3.54 -0.50
N SER A 117 -4.82 3.03 -1.66
CA SER A 117 -5.72 2.25 -2.52
C SER A 117 -6.14 0.94 -1.86
N ILE A 118 -5.21 0.15 -1.32
CA ILE A 118 -5.56 -1.15 -0.76
C ILE A 118 -6.40 -1.02 0.52
N LEU A 119 -6.09 -0.07 1.39
CA LEU A 119 -6.89 0.21 2.59
C LEU A 119 -8.24 0.82 2.21
N GLY A 120 -8.26 1.73 1.25
CA GLY A 120 -9.47 2.39 0.75
C GLY A 120 -10.45 1.41 0.12
N PHE A 121 -9.98 0.53 -0.78
CA PHE A 121 -10.83 -0.50 -1.38
C PHE A 121 -11.29 -1.53 -0.36
N ASN A 122 -10.43 -1.97 0.55
CA ASN A 122 -10.81 -2.91 1.61
C ASN A 122 -11.90 -2.33 2.51
N TRP A 123 -11.75 -1.06 2.92
CA TRP A 123 -12.75 -0.34 3.71
C TRP A 123 -14.06 -0.13 2.95
N TYR A 124 -13.99 0.27 1.67
CA TYR A 124 -15.15 0.52 0.84
C TYR A 124 -15.97 -0.76 0.59
N LEU A 125 -15.30 -1.85 0.21
CA LEU A 125 -15.93 -3.16 -0.02
C LEU A 125 -16.44 -3.77 1.29
N GLY A 126 -15.72 -3.59 2.41
CA GLY A 126 -16.16 -4.05 3.72
C GLY A 126 -17.46 -3.41 4.22
N ARG A 127 -17.78 -2.20 3.76
CA ARG A 127 -19.06 -1.54 4.05
C ARG A 127 -20.20 -1.99 3.16
N ARG A 128 -19.93 -2.61 2.01
CA ARG A 128 -20.97 -3.21 1.18
C ARG A 128 -21.34 -4.56 1.79
N GLY A 129 -22.62 -4.69 2.15
CA GLY A 129 -23.17 -5.90 2.78
C GLY A 129 -23.12 -7.11 1.87
N ASP A 130 -23.25 -6.88 0.56
CA ASP A 130 -23.20 -7.91 -0.46
C ASP A 130 -21.94 -7.76 -1.32
N VAL A 131 -21.11 -8.79 -1.27
CA VAL A 131 -19.91 -8.95 -2.07
C VAL A 131 -20.05 -10.31 -2.74
N GLU A 132 -21.10 -10.46 -3.55
CA GLU A 132 -21.29 -11.59 -4.46
C GLU A 132 -20.10 -11.72 -5.38
#